data_AF-A0A8T4RCM9-F1
#
_entry.id   AF-A0A8T4RCM9-F1
#
_cell.length_a   1.000
_cell.length_b   1.000
_cell.length_c   1.000
_cell.angle_alpha   90.00
_cell.angle_beta   90.00
_cell.angle_gamma   90.00
#
_symmetry.space_group_name_H-M   'P 1'
#
loop_
_entity.id
_entity.type
_entity.pdbx_description
1 polymer ?
#
loop_
_entity_poly.entity_id
_entity_poly.type
_entity_poly.pdbx_seq_one_letter_code
_entity_poly.pdbx_strand_id
1 'polypeptide(L)'
;MPDSLKDLTPEQQKELQEKLKNMSPEQILQLQKQQCIFCQIAASKIPAKKLYEDELILVLLDINPAAKGHLLLLPKEHYSIMPQIPPETLNRLFAQAKLKSKLLLKSLKAEGTTLLAANGQAAGQRVPHFLLHLLPRKEGDGLLAAKEQLMPHENQDKLLTILKEQFAALSGAKKPVIKSDAFPDHTEESIASVAPVKKKTLRKSKTDSGAKSETKSETKQKKSEIGAKAKETETKTETKTSESTNTPSNESVSLDDIANLFK
;
A
#
# COMPACT_ATOMS: atom_id res chain seq x y z
N MET A 1 12.11 22.58 -0.21
CA MET A 1 11.12 22.95 0.82
C MET A 1 11.31 21.97 1.97
N PRO A 2 11.17 22.38 3.24
CA PRO A 2 11.04 21.41 4.33
C PRO A 2 9.76 20.59 4.08
N ASP A 3 9.91 19.29 3.88
CA ASP A 3 8.84 18.37 3.45
C ASP A 3 8.12 17.72 4.64
N SER A 4 8.41 18.17 5.88
CA SER A 4 7.86 17.60 7.10
C SER A 4 7.52 18.67 8.15
N LEU A 5 6.35 18.52 8.79
CA LEU A 5 5.99 19.26 10.00
C LEU A 5 7.01 19.10 11.14
N LYS A 6 7.84 18.05 11.09
CA LYS A 6 8.92 17.77 12.04
C LYS A 6 10.11 18.73 11.91
N ASP A 7 10.20 19.48 10.81
CA ASP A 7 11.25 20.47 10.55
C ASP A 7 10.91 21.86 11.13
N LEU A 8 9.68 22.04 11.63
CA LEU A 8 9.22 23.25 12.30
C LEU A 8 9.63 23.26 13.78
N THR A 9 9.95 24.43 14.32
CA THR A 9 10.15 24.61 15.76
C THR A 9 8.84 24.35 16.53
N PRO A 10 8.89 23.96 17.83
CA PRO A 10 7.68 23.77 18.64
C PRO A 10 6.76 25.01 18.68
N GLU A 11 7.35 26.21 18.61
CA GLU A 11 6.62 27.48 18.55
C GLU A 11 5.87 27.64 17.22
N GLN A 12 6.52 27.35 16.09
CA GLN A 12 5.89 27.35 14.76
C GLN A 12 4.81 26.26 14.63
N GLN A 13 5.02 25.08 15.22
CA GLN A 13 4.01 24.02 15.28
C GLN A 13 2.79 24.47 16.09
N LYS A 14 3.00 25.11 17.24
CA LYS A 14 1.92 25.66 18.07
C LYS A 14 1.16 26.78 17.35
N GLU A 15 1.87 27.72 16.72
CA GLU A 15 1.26 28.82 15.94
C GLU A 15 0.45 28.28 14.75
N LEU A 16 0.96 27.24 14.07
CA LEU A 16 0.24 26.55 12.99
C LEU A 16 -1.01 25.84 13.52
N GLN A 17 -0.92 25.15 14.66
CA GLN A 17 -2.08 24.50 15.31
C GLN A 17 -3.14 25.52 15.75
N GLU A 18 -2.74 26.67 16.30
CA GLU A 18 -3.67 27.75 16.68
C GLU A 18 -4.32 28.39 15.44
N LYS A 19 -3.57 28.59 14.35
CA LYS A 19 -4.13 29.02 13.06
C LYS A 19 -5.15 28.02 12.52
N LEU A 20 -4.80 26.73 12.48
CA LEU A 20 -5.68 25.66 11.99
C LEU A 20 -6.95 25.51 12.84
N LYS A 21 -6.89 25.69 14.16
CA LYS A 21 -8.06 25.68 15.05
C LYS A 21 -9.04 26.83 14.80
N ASN A 22 -8.55 27.95 14.27
CA ASN A 22 -9.35 29.15 13.99
C ASN A 22 -9.85 29.22 12.53
N MET A 23 -9.51 28.23 11.69
CA MET A 23 -9.94 28.16 10.29
C MET A 23 -11.25 27.37 10.15
N SER A 24 -12.09 27.77 9.18
CA SER A 24 -13.29 26.99 8.82
C SER A 24 -12.91 25.69 8.07
N PRO A 25 -13.78 24.68 8.04
CA PRO A 25 -13.55 23.45 7.27
C PRO A 25 -13.22 23.71 5.79
N GLU A 26 -13.89 24.68 5.18
CA GLU A 26 -13.68 25.08 3.78
C GLU A 26 -12.31 25.73 3.57
N GLN A 27 -11.84 26.53 4.53
CA GLN A 27 -10.51 27.13 4.48
C GLN A 27 -9.41 26.08 4.62
N ILE A 28 -9.60 25.08 5.49
CA ILE A 28 -8.68 23.95 5.66
C ILE A 28 -8.62 23.12 4.37
N LEU A 29 -9.77 22.76 3.80
CA LEU A 29 -9.86 22.03 2.53
C LEU A 29 -9.18 22.79 1.39
N GLN A 30 -9.38 24.10 1.32
CA GLN A 30 -8.75 24.95 0.29
C GLN A 30 -7.23 25.02 0.46
N LEU A 31 -6.71 25.07 1.69
CA LEU A 31 -5.28 25.02 1.97
C LEU A 31 -4.68 23.67 1.54
N GLN A 32 -5.34 22.55 1.90
CA GLN A 32 -4.95 21.21 1.48
C GLN A 32 -4.94 21.05 -0.04
N LYS A 33 -5.97 21.57 -0.74
CA LYS A 33 -6.09 21.56 -2.20
C LYS A 33 -5.00 22.39 -2.89
N GLN A 34 -4.51 23.46 -2.27
CA GLN A 34 -3.39 24.26 -2.76
C GLN A 34 -2.04 23.54 -2.60
N GLN A 35 -1.81 22.91 -1.43
CA GLN A 35 -0.56 22.20 -1.13
C GLN A 35 -0.47 20.82 -1.80
N CYS A 36 -1.60 20.21 -2.17
CA CYS A 36 -1.64 18.89 -2.80
C CYS A 36 -1.15 18.91 -4.26
N ILE A 37 -0.04 18.21 -4.53
CA ILE A 37 0.51 18.01 -5.89
C ILE A 37 -0.51 17.37 -6.85
N PHE A 38 -1.36 16.47 -6.38
CA PHE A 38 -2.38 15.81 -7.21
C PHE A 38 -3.52 16.75 -7.59
N CYS A 39 -3.92 17.66 -6.71
CA CYS A 39 -4.86 18.73 -7.05
C CYS A 39 -4.24 19.70 -8.07
N GLN A 40 -2.94 19.99 -7.98
CA GLN A 40 -2.24 20.80 -8.98
C GLN A 40 -2.13 20.09 -10.34
N ILE A 41 -1.95 18.77 -10.37
CA ILE A 41 -2.00 17.96 -11.60
C ILE A 41 -3.42 17.90 -12.20
N ALA A 42 -4.45 17.72 -11.37
CA ALA A 42 -5.85 17.72 -11.80
C ALA A 42 -6.25 19.09 -12.37
N ALA A 43 -5.79 20.18 -11.76
CA ALA A 43 -5.92 21.55 -12.26
C ALA A 43 -4.97 21.89 -13.44
N SER A 44 -4.22 20.91 -13.94
CA SER A 44 -3.24 21.04 -15.05
C SER A 44 -2.16 22.11 -14.85
N LYS A 45 -1.86 22.47 -13.59
CA LYS A 45 -0.76 23.38 -13.21
C LYS A 45 0.60 22.70 -13.25
N ILE A 46 0.64 21.39 -13.01
CA ILE A 46 1.83 20.54 -13.09
C ILE A 46 1.65 19.53 -14.22
N PRO A 47 2.63 19.35 -15.12
CA PRO A 47 2.54 18.37 -16.19
C PRO A 47 2.59 16.93 -15.64
N ALA A 48 1.71 16.08 -16.16
CA ALA A 48 1.69 14.65 -15.83
C ALA A 48 1.38 13.80 -17.08
N LYS A 49 1.78 12.53 -17.07
CA LYS A 49 1.46 11.57 -18.14
C LYS A 49 0.05 10.99 -17.92
N LYS A 50 -0.97 11.78 -18.28
CA LYS A 50 -2.39 11.41 -18.23
C LYS A 50 -2.70 10.30 -19.24
N LEU A 51 -3.38 9.23 -18.79
CA LEU A 51 -3.89 8.14 -19.62
C LEU A 51 -5.39 8.28 -19.92
N TYR A 52 -6.13 8.86 -18.98
CA TYR A 52 -7.57 9.10 -19.10
C TYR A 52 -7.96 10.20 -18.11
N GLU A 53 -8.89 11.06 -18.49
CA GLU A 53 -9.47 12.09 -17.63
C GLU A 53 -10.96 12.23 -17.98
N ASP A 54 -11.80 12.44 -16.98
CA ASP A 54 -13.18 12.90 -17.16
C ASP A 54 -13.51 14.03 -16.17
N GLU A 55 -14.79 14.28 -15.93
CA GLU A 55 -15.27 15.32 -15.02
C GLU A 55 -14.93 15.01 -13.55
N LEU A 56 -14.94 13.72 -13.17
CA LEU A 56 -14.83 13.28 -11.77
C LEU A 56 -13.44 12.74 -11.43
N ILE A 57 -12.77 12.04 -12.35
CA ILE A 57 -11.52 11.33 -12.07
C ILE A 57 -10.40 11.63 -13.08
N LEU A 58 -9.18 11.35 -12.63
CA LEU A 58 -7.97 11.36 -13.44
C LEU A 58 -7.22 10.02 -13.29
N VAL A 59 -6.66 9.53 -14.39
CA VAL A 59 -5.78 8.36 -14.43
C VAL A 59 -4.46 8.77 -15.06
N LEU A 60 -3.35 8.52 -14.36
CA LEU A 60 -2.01 8.90 -14.79
C LEU A 60 -1.00 7.77 -14.57
N LEU A 61 0.08 7.78 -15.33
CA LEU A 61 1.23 6.90 -15.13
C LEU A 61 2.06 7.42 -13.96
N ASP A 62 2.41 6.55 -13.00
CA ASP A 62 3.26 6.94 -11.87
C ASP A 62 4.68 7.31 -12.38
N ILE A 63 5.24 8.38 -11.82
CA ILE A 63 6.62 8.83 -12.08
C ILE A 63 7.65 7.99 -11.31
N ASN A 64 7.22 7.36 -10.21
CA ASN A 64 8.01 6.45 -9.37
C ASN A 64 7.39 5.04 -9.38
N PRO A 65 7.31 4.39 -10.56
CA PRO A 65 6.50 3.19 -10.74
C PRO A 65 7.06 1.98 -9.97
N ALA A 66 6.23 1.37 -9.11
CA ALA A 66 6.58 0.12 -8.43
C ALA A 66 6.52 -1.11 -9.37
N ALA A 67 5.88 -0.97 -10.54
CA ALA A 67 5.87 -1.95 -11.62
C ALA A 67 5.76 -1.25 -12.98
N LYS A 68 6.29 -1.84 -14.06
CA LYS A 68 6.17 -1.25 -15.42
C LYS A 68 4.70 -1.13 -15.81
N GLY A 69 4.20 0.10 -15.94
CA GLY A 69 2.78 0.37 -16.21
C GLY A 69 1.93 0.58 -14.96
N HIS A 70 2.54 0.88 -13.82
CA HIS A 70 1.86 1.35 -12.61
C HIS A 70 1.05 2.61 -12.91
N LEU A 71 -0.27 2.51 -12.75
CA LEU A 71 -1.21 3.62 -12.90
C LEU A 71 -1.69 4.09 -11.53
N LEU A 72 -1.89 5.40 -11.40
CA LEU A 72 -2.59 6.03 -10.29
C LEU A 72 -3.96 6.49 -10.80
N LEU A 73 -5.03 6.05 -10.13
CA LEU A 73 -6.38 6.55 -10.34
C LEU A 73 -6.79 7.39 -9.13
N LEU A 74 -7.30 8.59 -9.37
CA LEU A 74 -7.67 9.54 -8.32
C LEU A 74 -8.92 10.35 -8.68
N PRO A 75 -9.72 10.78 -7.69
CA PRO A 75 -10.69 11.85 -7.88
C PRO A 75 -9.98 13.16 -8.23
N LYS A 76 -10.61 14.00 -9.05
CA LYS A 76 -10.13 15.36 -9.37
C LYS A 76 -10.33 16.32 -8.20
N GLU A 77 -11.42 16.13 -7.46
CA GLU A 77 -11.63 16.79 -6.17
C GLU A 77 -10.79 16.18 -5.05
N HIS A 78 -10.54 16.99 -4.03
CA HIS A 78 -9.64 16.63 -2.93
C HIS A 78 -10.37 15.78 -1.88
N TYR A 79 -9.91 14.54 -1.73
CA TYR A 79 -10.32 13.64 -0.66
C TYR A 79 -9.06 12.95 -0.14
N SER A 80 -8.81 12.98 1.17
CA SER A 80 -7.60 12.36 1.74
C SER A 80 -7.69 10.84 1.71
N ILE A 81 -8.87 10.28 1.98
CA ILE A 81 -9.09 8.85 2.17
C ILE A 81 -10.40 8.39 1.51
N MET A 82 -10.49 7.11 1.17
CA MET A 82 -11.65 6.50 0.47
C MET A 82 -13.02 6.83 1.10
N PRO A 83 -13.20 6.79 2.45
CA PRO A 83 -14.52 7.02 3.06
C PRO A 83 -15.10 8.42 2.83
N GLN A 84 -14.28 9.40 2.44
CA GLN A 84 -14.73 10.77 2.15
C GLN A 84 -15.26 10.92 0.71
N ILE A 85 -15.02 9.94 -0.17
CA ILE A 85 -15.35 10.05 -1.60
C ILE A 85 -16.85 9.77 -1.83
N PRO A 86 -17.58 10.65 -2.51
CA PRO A 86 -18.98 10.42 -2.87
C PRO A 86 -19.17 9.12 -3.66
N PRO A 87 -20.29 8.37 -3.47
CA PRO A 87 -20.52 7.09 -4.14
C PRO A 87 -20.41 7.13 -5.66
N GLU A 88 -20.85 8.23 -6.30
CA GLU A 88 -20.74 8.42 -7.75
C GLU A 88 -19.28 8.41 -8.24
N THR A 89 -18.45 9.24 -7.63
CA THR A 89 -17.02 9.35 -7.92
C THR A 89 -16.29 8.03 -7.65
N LEU A 90 -16.62 7.35 -6.54
CA LEU A 90 -16.04 6.05 -6.20
C LEU A 90 -16.43 4.97 -7.21
N ASN A 91 -17.70 4.93 -7.63
CA ASN A 91 -18.19 4.03 -8.67
C ASN A 91 -17.51 4.28 -10.03
N ARG A 92 -17.37 5.55 -10.44
CA ARG A 92 -16.63 5.93 -11.66
C ARG A 92 -15.17 5.47 -11.59
N LEU A 93 -14.51 5.67 -10.45
CA LEU A 93 -13.11 5.32 -10.22
C LEU A 93 -12.89 3.79 -10.35
N PHE A 94 -13.72 2.96 -9.70
CA PHE A 94 -13.60 1.51 -9.81
C PHE A 94 -14.04 0.96 -11.18
N ALA A 95 -15.03 1.57 -11.84
CA ALA A 95 -15.38 1.22 -13.22
C ALA A 95 -14.20 1.43 -14.18
N GLN A 96 -13.47 2.53 -14.02
CA GLN A 96 -12.26 2.80 -14.80
C GLN A 96 -11.09 1.90 -14.37
N ALA A 97 -10.92 1.59 -13.09
CA ALA A 97 -9.92 0.63 -12.60
C ALA A 97 -10.08 -0.76 -13.26
N LYS A 98 -11.32 -1.27 -13.34
CA LYS A 98 -11.68 -2.50 -14.05
C LYS A 98 -11.30 -2.46 -15.54
N LEU A 99 -11.53 -1.33 -16.20
CA LEU A 99 -11.16 -1.16 -17.61
C LEU A 99 -9.63 -1.08 -17.80
N LYS A 100 -8.93 -0.33 -16.95
CA LYS A 100 -7.47 -0.19 -17.04
C LYS A 100 -6.73 -1.48 -16.64
N SER A 101 -7.28 -2.28 -15.71
CA SER A 101 -6.75 -3.61 -15.40
C SER A 101 -6.76 -4.50 -16.65
N LYS A 102 -7.89 -4.56 -17.37
CA LYS A 102 -7.98 -5.27 -18.67
C LYS A 102 -6.99 -4.74 -19.71
N LEU A 103 -6.76 -3.42 -19.75
CA LEU A 103 -5.77 -2.80 -20.64
C LEU A 103 -4.34 -3.27 -20.31
N LEU A 104 -3.95 -3.26 -19.03
CA LEU A 104 -2.62 -3.66 -18.57
C LEU A 104 -2.34 -5.14 -18.84
N LEU A 105 -3.29 -6.03 -18.51
CA LEU A 105 -3.21 -7.46 -18.80
C LEU A 105 -2.92 -7.72 -20.30
N LYS A 106 -3.69 -7.08 -21.19
CA LYS A 106 -3.54 -7.23 -22.65
C LYS A 106 -2.27 -6.59 -23.20
N SER A 107 -1.98 -5.35 -22.82
CA SER A 107 -0.95 -4.53 -23.48
C SER A 107 0.46 -4.81 -22.96
N LEU A 108 0.60 -5.20 -21.69
CA LEU A 108 1.89 -5.44 -21.05
C LEU A 108 2.20 -6.93 -20.81
N LYS A 109 1.26 -7.81 -21.18
CA LYS A 109 1.30 -9.25 -20.86
C LYS A 109 1.57 -9.46 -19.37
N ALA A 110 0.78 -8.76 -18.55
CA ALA A 110 0.75 -8.97 -17.11
C ALA A 110 -0.10 -10.20 -16.81
N GLU A 111 0.32 -10.98 -15.82
CA GLU A 111 -0.36 -12.22 -15.40
C GLU A 111 -1.47 -11.94 -14.38
N GLY A 112 -1.39 -10.79 -13.70
CA GLY A 112 -2.42 -10.28 -12.81
C GLY A 112 -2.35 -8.75 -12.67
N THR A 113 -3.23 -8.19 -11.84
CA THR A 113 -3.14 -6.80 -11.40
C THR A 113 -3.47 -6.68 -9.92
N THR A 114 -2.64 -5.97 -9.17
CA THR A 114 -2.95 -5.55 -7.79
C THR A 114 -3.64 -4.20 -7.82
N LEU A 115 -4.75 -4.07 -7.09
CA LEU A 115 -5.34 -2.79 -6.70
C LEU A 115 -4.93 -2.54 -5.26
N LEU A 116 -4.33 -1.38 -4.98
CA LEU A 116 -3.89 -0.99 -3.64
C LEU A 116 -4.38 0.43 -3.36
N ALA A 117 -5.08 0.61 -2.24
CA ALA A 117 -5.43 1.90 -1.68
C ALA A 117 -5.08 1.87 -0.19
N ALA A 118 -4.30 2.85 0.25
CA ALA A 118 -3.98 3.04 1.67
C ALA A 118 -4.80 4.22 2.20
N ASN A 119 -5.45 4.04 3.34
CA ASN A 119 -6.21 5.07 4.03
C ASN A 119 -5.56 5.30 5.41
N GLY A 120 -4.95 6.48 5.63
CA GLY A 120 -4.22 6.79 6.86
C GLY A 120 -2.73 6.42 6.79
N GLN A 121 -1.91 7.18 7.51
CA GLN A 121 -0.45 7.04 7.49
C GLN A 121 0.01 5.63 7.94
N ALA A 122 -0.69 5.06 8.93
CA ALA A 122 -0.45 3.70 9.41
C ALA A 122 -0.68 2.61 8.34
N ALA A 123 -1.53 2.87 7.34
CA ALA A 123 -1.73 1.98 6.19
C ALA A 123 -0.67 2.16 5.09
N GLY A 124 0.34 3.02 5.29
CA GLY A 124 1.42 3.30 4.33
C GLY A 124 1.10 4.38 3.30
N GLN A 125 0.00 5.12 3.45
CA GLN A 125 -0.31 6.27 2.61
C GLN A 125 0.71 7.40 2.86
N ARG A 126 1.26 7.97 1.77
CA ARG A 126 2.35 8.96 1.81
C ARG A 126 1.93 10.39 1.51
N VAL A 127 0.73 10.58 0.95
CA VAL A 127 0.23 11.85 0.44
C VAL A 127 -1.26 11.97 0.78
N PRO A 128 -1.76 13.12 1.28
CA PRO A 128 -3.16 13.32 1.60
C PRO A 128 -3.99 13.61 0.34
N HIS A 129 -4.00 12.67 -0.60
CA HIS A 129 -4.95 12.63 -1.71
C HIS A 129 -5.19 11.17 -2.02
N PHE A 130 -6.45 10.76 -2.19
CA PHE A 130 -6.77 9.36 -2.42
C PHE A 130 -6.19 8.88 -3.76
N LEU A 131 -5.32 7.88 -3.68
CA LEU A 131 -4.76 7.18 -4.81
C LEU A 131 -5.19 5.71 -4.76
N LEU A 132 -5.87 5.25 -5.81
CA LEU A 132 -5.95 3.82 -6.13
C LEU A 132 -4.77 3.48 -7.05
N HIS A 133 -3.76 2.83 -6.48
CA HIS A 133 -2.66 2.26 -7.23
C HIS A 133 -3.16 1.02 -7.99
N LEU A 134 -2.92 0.99 -9.30
CA LEU A 134 -3.19 -0.16 -10.15
C LEU A 134 -1.87 -0.65 -10.75
N LEU A 135 -1.44 -1.82 -10.27
CA LEU A 135 -0.12 -2.38 -10.48
C LEU A 135 -0.22 -3.65 -11.34
N PRO A 136 0.34 -3.69 -12.56
CA PRO A 136 0.47 -4.93 -13.32
C PRO A 136 1.44 -5.88 -12.61
N ARG A 137 1.09 -7.16 -12.53
CA ARG A 137 1.81 -8.20 -11.79
C ARG A 137 2.37 -9.30 -12.67
N LYS A 138 3.45 -9.93 -12.23
CA LYS A 138 4.02 -11.17 -12.77
C LYS A 138 4.45 -12.10 -11.65
N GLU A 139 4.46 -13.40 -11.91
CA GLU A 139 5.01 -14.39 -10.98
C GLU A 139 6.46 -14.03 -10.63
N GLY A 140 6.77 -14.00 -9.32
CA GLY A 140 8.11 -13.69 -8.84
C GLY A 140 8.55 -12.22 -8.98
N ASP A 141 7.66 -11.27 -9.27
CA ASP A 141 8.01 -9.83 -9.37
C ASP A 141 8.44 -9.17 -8.04
N GLY A 142 8.37 -9.89 -6.91
CA GLY A 142 8.80 -9.44 -5.59
C GLY A 142 7.89 -8.39 -4.94
N LEU A 143 6.87 -7.90 -5.65
CA LEU A 143 5.98 -6.87 -5.16
C LEU A 143 4.99 -7.48 -4.15
N LEU A 144 4.91 -6.88 -2.95
CA LEU A 144 4.21 -7.48 -1.79
C LEU A 144 4.81 -8.81 -1.29
N ALA A 145 6.12 -9.00 -1.40
CA ALA A 145 6.83 -10.08 -0.70
C ALA A 145 6.91 -9.85 0.82
N ALA A 146 5.75 -9.80 1.48
CA ALA A 146 5.64 -9.88 2.93
C ALA A 146 5.79 -11.34 3.38
N LYS A 147 6.38 -11.56 4.56
CA LYS A 147 6.27 -12.86 5.24
C LYS A 147 4.80 -13.04 5.63
N GLU A 148 4.26 -14.24 5.39
CA GLU A 148 2.90 -14.57 5.84
C GLU A 148 2.82 -14.43 7.36
N GLN A 149 2.01 -13.49 7.82
CA GLN A 149 1.76 -13.21 9.23
C GLN A 149 0.32 -13.62 9.54
N LEU A 150 0.15 -14.88 9.93
CA LEU A 150 -1.09 -15.35 10.51
C LEU A 150 -1.17 -14.84 11.94
N MET A 151 -2.25 -14.10 12.25
CA MET A 151 -2.62 -13.82 13.63
C MET A 151 -3.19 -15.11 14.26
N PRO A 152 -3.08 -15.30 15.59
CA PRO A 152 -3.79 -16.38 16.28
C PRO A 152 -5.29 -16.33 15.99
N HIS A 153 -5.96 -17.48 16.04
CA HIS A 153 -7.42 -17.54 15.98
C HIS A 153 -8.01 -16.91 17.26
N GLU A 154 -8.30 -15.61 17.21
CA GLU A 154 -9.20 -14.98 18.19
C GLU A 154 -10.58 -15.63 18.12
N ASN A 155 -11.37 -15.48 19.19
CA ASN A 155 -12.77 -15.90 19.21
C ASN A 155 -13.55 -15.09 18.16
N GLN A 156 -13.80 -15.71 17.01
CA GLN A 156 -14.40 -15.06 15.84
C GLN A 156 -15.82 -14.57 16.12
N ASP A 157 -16.59 -15.25 16.98
CA ASP A 157 -17.93 -14.83 17.39
C ASP A 157 -17.91 -13.53 18.20
N LYS A 158 -16.92 -13.37 19.10
CA LYS A 158 -16.74 -12.13 19.87
C LYS A 158 -16.38 -10.96 18.94
N LEU A 159 -15.44 -11.17 18.01
CA LEU A 159 -15.08 -10.15 17.02
C LEU A 159 -16.28 -9.79 16.12
N LEU A 160 -16.98 -10.80 15.60
CA LEU A 160 -18.17 -10.61 14.77
C LEU A 160 -19.31 -9.89 15.50
N THR A 161 -19.45 -10.10 16.82
CA THR A 161 -20.43 -9.39 17.65
C THR A 161 -20.09 -7.90 17.73
N ILE A 162 -18.84 -7.56 18.07
CA ILE A 162 -18.36 -6.17 18.11
C ILE A 162 -18.56 -5.48 16.74
N LEU A 163 -18.19 -6.16 15.65
CA LEU A 163 -18.34 -5.61 14.30
C LEU A 163 -19.81 -5.43 13.89
N LYS A 164 -20.72 -6.32 14.29
CA LYS A 164 -22.17 -6.19 14.03
C LYS A 164 -22.79 -4.99 14.75
N GLU A 165 -22.37 -4.71 15.97
CA GLU A 165 -22.83 -3.54 16.75
C GLU A 165 -22.39 -2.24 16.09
N GLN A 166 -21.10 -2.12 15.74
CA GLN A 166 -20.56 -0.94 15.05
C GLN A 166 -21.13 -0.77 13.64
N PHE A 167 -21.35 -1.86 12.90
CA PHE A 167 -21.98 -1.81 11.57
C PHE A 167 -23.40 -1.25 11.63
N ALA A 168 -24.20 -1.62 12.64
CA ALA A 168 -25.55 -1.10 12.80
C ALA A 168 -25.55 0.41 13.08
N ALA A 169 -24.59 0.90 13.88
CA ALA A 169 -24.42 2.33 14.14
C ALA A 169 -23.99 3.12 12.89
N LEU A 170 -23.04 2.59 12.10
CA LEU A 170 -22.47 3.27 10.93
C LEU A 170 -23.37 3.25 9.68
N SER A 171 -24.14 2.16 9.47
CA SER A 171 -24.91 1.98 8.23
C SER A 171 -26.30 2.61 8.24
N GLY A 172 -26.82 2.99 9.41
CA GLY A 172 -28.22 3.38 9.60
C GLY A 172 -29.24 2.28 9.24
N ALA A 173 -28.78 1.06 8.93
CA ALA A 173 -29.60 -0.03 8.45
C ALA A 173 -30.13 -0.90 9.59
N LYS A 174 -31.35 -1.43 9.42
CA LYS A 174 -31.83 -2.52 10.28
C LYS A 174 -30.87 -3.72 10.17
N LYS A 175 -30.62 -4.37 11.31
CA LYS A 175 -29.73 -5.52 11.51
C LYS A 175 -29.68 -6.44 10.27
N PRO A 176 -28.50 -6.70 9.67
CA PRO A 176 -28.42 -7.46 8.43
C PRO A 176 -28.98 -8.87 8.62
N VAL A 177 -29.91 -9.26 7.75
CA VAL A 177 -30.54 -10.60 7.76
C VAL A 177 -29.58 -11.60 7.13
N ILE A 178 -28.62 -12.04 7.93
CA ILE A 178 -27.69 -13.12 7.58
C ILE A 178 -28.37 -14.44 7.93
N LYS A 179 -28.54 -15.34 6.95
CA LYS A 179 -28.88 -16.74 7.23
C LYS A 179 -27.68 -17.38 7.93
N SER A 180 -27.90 -17.99 9.10
CA SER A 180 -26.84 -18.61 9.88
C SER A 180 -26.47 -19.97 9.28
N ASP A 181 -25.59 -19.97 8.30
CA ASP A 181 -24.81 -21.15 7.96
C ASP A 181 -23.70 -21.26 9.02
N ALA A 182 -23.76 -22.29 9.84
CA ALA A 182 -22.73 -22.53 10.85
C ALA A 182 -21.41 -22.83 10.13
N PHE A 183 -20.36 -22.05 10.39
CA PHE A 183 -19.02 -22.40 9.94
C PHE A 183 -18.63 -23.71 10.64
N PRO A 184 -18.20 -24.74 9.88
CA PRO A 184 -17.71 -25.96 10.49
C PRO A 184 -16.48 -25.63 11.33
N ASP A 185 -16.48 -26.12 12.57
CA ASP A 185 -15.38 -25.88 13.51
C ASP A 185 -14.11 -26.49 12.94
N HIS A 186 -13.15 -25.64 12.55
CA HIS A 186 -11.91 -26.08 11.93
C HIS A 186 -10.95 -26.57 13.02
N THR A 187 -11.18 -27.80 13.48
CA THR A 187 -10.17 -28.55 14.23
C THR A 187 -8.88 -28.65 13.40
N GLU A 188 -7.72 -28.61 14.09
CA GLU A 188 -6.41 -28.37 13.49
C GLU A 188 -5.94 -29.45 12.46
N GLU A 189 -6.67 -30.54 12.29
CA GLU A 189 -6.30 -31.64 11.37
C GLU A 189 -6.54 -31.32 9.88
N SER A 190 -7.38 -30.33 9.54
CA SER A 190 -7.80 -30.11 8.15
C SER A 190 -6.72 -29.49 7.23
N ILE A 191 -5.64 -28.93 7.79
CA ILE A 191 -4.57 -28.24 7.02
C ILE A 191 -3.61 -29.22 6.32
N ALA A 192 -3.65 -30.51 6.63
CA ALA A 192 -2.64 -31.49 6.22
C ALA A 192 -2.76 -32.05 4.78
N SER A 193 -3.73 -31.59 3.97
CA SER A 193 -4.06 -32.23 2.68
C SER A 193 -3.78 -31.43 1.39
N VAL A 194 -3.41 -30.14 1.48
CA VAL A 194 -3.01 -29.36 0.29
C VAL A 194 -1.55 -29.68 -0.05
N ALA A 195 -1.35 -30.77 -0.79
CA ALA A 195 -0.03 -31.15 -1.28
C ALA A 195 0.60 -30.02 -2.11
N PRO A 196 1.89 -29.67 -1.89
CA PRO A 196 2.52 -28.58 -2.63
C PRO A 196 2.58 -28.92 -4.11
N VAL A 197 2.10 -27.98 -4.95
CA VAL A 197 2.19 -28.09 -6.41
C VAL A 197 3.65 -28.29 -6.78
N LYS A 198 3.98 -29.48 -7.31
CA LYS A 198 5.36 -29.83 -7.68
C LYS A 198 5.88 -28.81 -8.69
N LYS A 199 6.89 -28.02 -8.28
CA LYS A 199 7.69 -27.19 -9.20
C LYS A 199 8.18 -28.09 -10.33
N LYS A 200 7.61 -27.92 -11.53
CA LYS A 200 7.96 -28.71 -12.70
C LYS A 200 9.33 -28.22 -13.18
N THR A 201 10.38 -28.88 -12.69
CA THR A 201 11.77 -28.63 -13.10
C THR A 201 11.90 -28.82 -14.60
N LEU A 202 11.95 -27.71 -15.35
CA LEU A 202 12.10 -27.76 -16.79
C LEU A 202 13.50 -28.30 -17.10
N ARG A 203 13.56 -29.54 -17.62
CA ARG A 203 14.82 -30.19 -17.97
C ARG A 203 15.58 -29.31 -18.96
N LYS A 204 16.85 -29.06 -18.65
CA LYS A 204 17.78 -28.29 -19.49
C LYS A 204 18.14 -29.12 -20.73
N SER A 205 17.32 -29.02 -21.78
CA SER A 205 17.64 -29.57 -23.10
C SER A 205 18.79 -28.78 -23.71
N LYS A 206 19.98 -29.39 -23.75
CA LYS A 206 21.06 -28.94 -24.63
C LYS A 206 20.59 -29.09 -26.08
N THR A 207 20.59 -28.01 -26.83
CA THR A 207 20.68 -28.02 -28.30
C THR A 207 21.69 -26.96 -28.68
N ASP A 208 22.66 -27.40 -29.47
CA ASP A 208 23.87 -26.66 -29.80
C ASP A 208 23.59 -25.57 -30.84
N SER A 209 24.24 -24.42 -30.70
CA SER A 209 24.33 -23.43 -31.78
C SER A 209 25.44 -22.42 -31.52
N GLY A 210 26.33 -22.25 -32.51
CA GLY A 210 27.05 -20.98 -32.69
C GLY A 210 28.56 -20.99 -32.44
N ALA A 211 29.29 -21.11 -33.55
CA ALA A 211 30.44 -20.28 -33.92
C ALA A 211 31.70 -20.23 -33.01
N LYS A 212 32.81 -20.73 -33.56
CA LYS A 212 34.16 -20.27 -33.23
C LYS A 212 34.32 -18.78 -33.57
N SER A 213 35.00 -18.04 -32.71
CA SER A 213 35.70 -16.79 -33.06
C SER A 213 36.87 -16.59 -32.09
N GLU A 214 38.05 -17.02 -32.49
CA GLU A 214 39.30 -16.81 -31.74
C GLU A 214 39.97 -15.50 -32.17
N THR A 215 40.26 -14.61 -31.22
CA THR A 215 41.37 -13.65 -31.36
C THR A 215 42.04 -13.44 -30.00
N LYS A 216 43.32 -13.82 -29.92
CA LYS A 216 44.22 -13.49 -28.80
C LYS A 216 44.60 -12.00 -28.83
N SER A 217 44.81 -11.43 -27.65
CA SER A 217 46.07 -10.73 -27.33
C SER A 217 46.25 -10.57 -25.82
N GLU A 218 47.35 -11.09 -25.27
CA GLU A 218 47.88 -10.71 -23.95
C GLU A 218 48.34 -9.23 -23.98
N THR A 219 48.61 -8.46 -22.92
CA THR A 219 49.13 -8.69 -21.55
C THR A 219 48.64 -7.50 -20.66
N LYS A 220 48.98 -7.23 -19.38
CA LYS A 220 49.97 -7.76 -18.41
C LYS A 220 49.44 -7.59 -16.96
N GLN A 221 50.22 -8.05 -15.98
CA GLN A 221 49.90 -7.96 -14.54
C GLN A 221 50.30 -6.62 -13.90
N LYS A 222 49.67 -6.29 -12.76
CA LYS A 222 50.42 -6.15 -11.49
C LYS A 222 49.58 -6.53 -10.27
N LYS A 223 50.21 -7.20 -9.31
CA LYS A 223 49.64 -7.69 -8.03
C LYS A 223 49.41 -6.57 -7.01
N SER A 224 48.49 -6.81 -6.08
CA SER A 224 48.78 -6.74 -4.63
C SER A 224 47.92 -7.76 -3.86
N GLU A 225 48.58 -8.59 -3.05
CA GLU A 225 47.98 -9.63 -2.19
C GLU A 225 47.63 -9.09 -0.78
N ILE A 226 47.23 -9.98 0.15
CA ILE A 226 46.83 -9.83 1.59
C ILE A 226 45.28 -9.85 1.74
N GLY A 227 44.60 -10.81 2.38
CA GLY A 227 44.99 -11.98 3.19
C GLY A 227 45.08 -11.66 4.69
N ALA A 228 44.38 -12.23 5.67
CA ALA A 228 43.32 -13.23 5.80
C ALA A 228 43.00 -13.34 7.33
N LYS A 229 41.88 -14.00 7.68
CA LYS A 229 41.54 -14.61 9.02
C LYS A 229 41.31 -13.73 10.28
N ALA A 230 40.02 -13.63 10.63
CA ALA A 230 39.35 -14.30 11.77
C ALA A 230 39.91 -14.21 13.21
N LYS A 231 39.01 -13.85 14.16
CA LYS A 231 38.71 -14.68 15.34
C LYS A 231 37.34 -14.36 15.97
N GLU A 232 36.72 -15.36 16.60
CA GLU A 232 35.49 -15.25 17.40
C GLU A 232 35.76 -14.67 18.79
N THR A 233 34.74 -14.12 19.45
CA THR A 233 34.53 -14.34 20.90
C THR A 233 33.05 -14.15 21.27
N GLU A 234 32.48 -15.11 22.00
CA GLU A 234 31.15 -14.98 22.61
C GLU A 234 31.22 -14.12 23.87
N THR A 235 30.13 -13.44 24.23
CA THR A 235 29.79 -13.26 25.66
C THR A 235 28.28 -13.09 25.82
N LYS A 236 27.66 -13.96 26.62
CA LYS A 236 26.30 -13.75 27.15
C LYS A 236 26.35 -12.78 28.32
N THR A 237 25.35 -11.93 28.46
CA THR A 237 24.93 -11.44 29.79
C THR A 237 23.43 -11.19 29.77
N GLU A 238 22.72 -11.77 30.73
CA GLU A 238 21.28 -11.58 30.91
C GLU A 238 21.03 -10.33 31.76
N THR A 239 19.98 -9.56 31.49
CA THR A 239 19.29 -8.82 32.56
C THR A 239 17.81 -8.62 32.23
N LYS A 240 16.95 -8.85 33.23
CA LYS A 240 15.50 -8.66 33.17
C LYS A 240 15.14 -7.17 33.09
N THR A 241 14.12 -6.82 32.31
CA THR A 241 13.19 -5.73 32.67
C THR A 241 11.76 -6.14 32.28
N SER A 242 10.80 -5.74 33.11
CA SER A 242 9.39 -6.09 33.02
C SER A 242 8.63 -5.19 32.05
N GLU A 243 7.94 -5.76 31.06
CA GLU A 243 6.97 -5.02 30.26
C GLU A 243 5.64 -4.90 31.00
N SER A 244 5.28 -3.65 31.34
CA SER A 244 3.95 -3.27 31.78
C SER A 244 3.03 -3.23 30.55
N THR A 245 2.11 -4.20 30.45
CA THR A 245 1.07 -4.19 29.41
C THR A 245 0.10 -3.05 29.64
N ASN A 246 0.23 -1.97 28.88
CA ASN A 246 -0.74 -0.88 28.88
C ASN A 246 -1.57 -0.94 27.59
N THR A 247 -2.71 -1.62 27.66
CA THR A 247 -3.64 -1.78 26.53
C THR A 247 -4.37 -0.45 26.29
N PRO A 248 -4.27 0.19 25.10
CA PRO A 248 -5.08 1.36 24.81
C PRO A 248 -6.55 0.98 24.73
N SER A 249 -7.40 1.74 25.42
CA SER A 249 -8.85 1.63 25.31
C SER A 249 -9.31 1.90 23.88
N ASN A 250 -10.33 1.16 23.45
CA ASN A 250 -10.87 1.21 22.08
C ASN A 250 -11.73 2.47 21.87
N GLU A 251 -11.08 3.63 21.75
CA GLU A 251 -11.74 4.87 21.32
C GLU A 251 -12.15 4.76 19.83
N SER A 252 -13.38 5.16 19.52
CA SER A 252 -13.92 5.11 18.17
C SER A 252 -13.26 6.17 17.29
N VAL A 253 -12.21 5.78 16.54
CA VAL A 253 -11.48 6.66 15.63
C VAL A 253 -12.44 7.26 14.59
N SER A 254 -12.59 8.58 14.56
CA SER A 254 -13.41 9.25 13.54
C SER A 254 -12.77 9.17 12.15
N LEU A 255 -13.58 9.21 11.10
CA LEU A 255 -13.07 9.38 9.73
C LEU A 255 -12.28 10.67 9.58
N ASP A 256 -12.66 11.71 10.32
CA ASP A 256 -11.92 12.97 10.39
C ASP A 256 -10.58 12.78 11.10
N ASP A 257 -10.48 11.94 12.13
CA ASP A 257 -9.21 11.67 12.83
C ASP A 257 -8.22 10.96 11.90
N ILE A 258 -8.67 9.99 11.10
CA ILE A 258 -7.83 9.32 10.09
C ILE A 258 -7.33 10.32 9.03
N ALA A 259 -8.15 11.30 8.65
CA ALA A 259 -7.75 12.38 7.75
C ALA A 259 -6.83 13.41 8.44
N ASN A 260 -6.99 13.61 9.75
CA ASN A 260 -6.17 14.48 10.59
C ASN A 260 -4.75 13.91 10.82
N LEU A 261 -4.52 12.60 10.63
CA LEU A 261 -3.18 11.99 10.62
C LEU A 261 -2.24 12.53 9.52
N PHE A 262 -2.72 13.40 8.64
CA PHE A 262 -1.95 14.10 7.60
C PHE A 262 -1.99 15.64 7.72
N LYS A 263 -2.42 16.18 8.86
CA LYS A 263 -2.37 17.62 9.17
C LYS A 263 -1.09 18.00 9.92
#